data_AF-A0A1C4FA89-F1
#
_entry.id   AF-A0A1C4FA89-F1
#
_cell.length_a   1.000
_cell.length_b   1.000
_cell.length_c   1.000
_cell.angle_alpha   90.00
_cell.angle_beta   90.00
_cell.angle_gamma   90.00
#
_symmetry.space_group_name_H-M   'P 1'
#
loop_
_entity.id
_entity.type
_entity.pdbx_description
1 polymer ?
#
loop_
_entity_poly.entity_id
_entity_poly.type
_entity_poly.pdbx_seq_one_letter_code
_entity_poly.pdbx_strand_id
1 'polypeptide(L)'
;MTISKALCFCLLAIGFSTLAACKKEESASGTDASAARLEGTWKFAYMTGSTRATITETIDGQTQTSITLADFVTSNNAGTITMEQGKFTSNNVGYDMLYNILSISLDPEPDTLSVPYNYTVPPSSNSGTYKVIGDSLYTDAALVAVSTTGLGSTVPTTTGGKFSWSGDTLVLTSTIAIQNSTTESGITVSTNESAKVITKLVK
;
A
#
# COMPACT_ATOMS: atom_id res chain seq x y z
N MET A 1 70.26 -19.77 -39.10
CA MET A 1 71.24 -18.99 -39.87
C MET A 1 70.58 -18.59 -41.19
N THR A 2 70.66 -17.28 -41.52
CA THR A 2 70.21 -16.61 -42.77
C THR A 2 68.69 -16.61 -43.06
N ILE A 3 67.92 -15.52 -42.89
CA ILE A 3 67.92 -14.17 -43.51
C ILE A 3 67.07 -14.10 -44.81
N SER A 4 65.90 -13.45 -44.66
CA SER A 4 65.39 -12.33 -45.47
C SER A 4 64.58 -12.54 -46.77
N LYS A 5 63.69 -11.55 -46.93
CA LYS A 5 63.04 -10.97 -48.13
C LYS A 5 61.61 -11.48 -48.37
N ALA A 6 60.59 -10.71 -48.00
CA ALA A 6 60.09 -9.42 -48.53
C ALA A 6 59.06 -9.60 -49.65
N LEU A 7 57.99 -8.82 -49.54
CA LEU A 7 57.08 -8.35 -50.60
C LEU A 7 56.10 -9.40 -51.20
N CYS A 8 54.79 -9.19 -51.03
CA CYS A 8 53.94 -8.60 -52.09
C CYS A 8 52.46 -8.52 -51.68
N PHE A 9 51.89 -7.33 -51.88
CA PHE A 9 50.50 -6.99 -52.20
C PHE A 9 49.52 -8.15 -52.52
N CYS A 10 48.34 -8.14 -51.89
CA CYS A 10 47.07 -7.92 -52.62
C CYS A 10 45.86 -7.83 -51.68
N LEU A 11 45.04 -6.80 -51.94
CA LEU A 11 43.70 -6.60 -51.40
C LEU A 11 42.80 -7.81 -51.69
N LEU A 12 42.01 -8.22 -50.69
CA LEU A 12 40.63 -8.62 -50.91
C LEU A 12 39.86 -8.46 -49.60
N ALA A 13 39.07 -7.38 -49.55
CA ALA A 13 38.10 -7.12 -48.50
C ALA A 13 36.98 -8.17 -48.59
N ILE A 14 37.00 -9.14 -47.68
CA ILE A 14 35.84 -10.00 -47.43
C ILE A 14 35.11 -9.38 -46.24
N GLY A 15 34.05 -8.64 -46.56
CA GLY A 15 33.09 -8.13 -45.60
C GLY A 15 32.39 -9.31 -44.91
N PHE A 16 32.91 -9.70 -43.75
CA PHE A 16 32.21 -10.54 -42.80
C PHE A 16 31.11 -9.68 -42.16
N SER A 17 29.89 -9.83 -42.67
CA SER A 17 28.67 -9.37 -42.02
C SER A 17 28.52 -10.17 -40.72
N THR A 18 29.12 -9.68 -39.65
CA THR A 18 28.77 -10.11 -38.30
C THR A 18 27.34 -9.67 -38.05
N LEU A 19 26.42 -10.62 -38.16
CA LEU A 19 25.14 -10.54 -37.49
C LEU A 19 25.46 -10.35 -36.00
N ALA A 20 25.50 -9.09 -35.57
CA ALA A 20 25.35 -8.73 -34.19
C ALA A 20 23.96 -9.20 -33.78
N ALA A 21 23.88 -10.48 -33.43
CA ALA A 21 22.87 -10.97 -32.52
C ALA A 21 23.05 -10.15 -31.25
N CYS A 22 22.31 -9.05 -31.14
CA CYS A 22 21.89 -8.52 -29.87
C CYS A 22 21.14 -9.67 -29.19
N LYS A 23 21.91 -10.55 -28.53
CA LYS A 23 21.45 -11.12 -27.29
C LYS A 23 21.07 -9.89 -26.47
N LYS A 24 19.77 -9.63 -26.39
CA LYS A 24 19.20 -8.90 -25.27
C LYS A 24 19.63 -9.74 -24.08
N GLU A 25 20.80 -9.43 -23.53
CA GLU A 25 21.17 -9.89 -22.22
C GLU A 25 20.07 -9.33 -21.33
N GLU A 26 19.17 -10.24 -20.94
CA GLU A 26 18.29 -10.04 -19.83
C GLU A 26 19.23 -9.94 -18.62
N SER A 27 19.75 -8.72 -18.41
CA SER A 27 20.42 -8.37 -17.18
C SER A 27 19.39 -8.60 -16.08
N ALA A 28 19.59 -9.68 -15.33
CA ALA A 28 18.91 -9.92 -14.09
C ALA A 28 18.97 -8.66 -13.22
N SER A 29 17.83 -8.32 -12.63
CA SER A 29 17.74 -7.53 -11.40
C SER A 29 18.41 -6.16 -11.45
N GLY A 30 17.87 -5.24 -12.26
CA GLY A 30 17.90 -3.84 -11.88
C GLY A 30 17.07 -3.68 -10.61
N THR A 31 17.69 -3.78 -9.43
CA THR A 31 17.05 -3.36 -8.19
C THR A 31 16.71 -1.89 -8.37
N ASP A 32 15.41 -1.61 -8.55
CA ASP A 32 14.89 -0.24 -8.64
C ASP A 32 15.53 0.55 -7.50
N ALA A 33 16.24 1.65 -7.78
CA ALA A 33 17.03 2.35 -6.74
C ALA A 33 16.15 2.75 -5.54
N SER A 34 14.86 2.95 -5.82
CA SER A 34 13.81 3.16 -4.82
C SER A 34 13.56 1.93 -3.93
N ALA A 35 13.62 0.72 -4.48
CA ALA A 35 13.52 -0.53 -3.72
C ALA A 35 14.71 -0.71 -2.77
N ALA A 36 15.93 -0.45 -3.25
CA ALA A 36 17.13 -0.52 -2.41
C ALA A 36 17.06 0.45 -1.20
N ARG A 37 16.38 1.59 -1.36
CA ARG A 37 16.23 2.58 -0.28
C ARG A 37 15.16 2.21 0.75
N LEU A 38 14.19 1.37 0.39
CA LEU A 38 13.19 0.83 1.32
C LEU A 38 13.77 -0.22 2.27
N GLU A 39 14.89 -0.85 1.91
CA GLU A 39 15.53 -1.89 2.70
C GLU A 39 15.97 -1.39 4.09
N GLY A 40 15.74 -2.24 5.09
CA GLY A 40 16.10 -2.02 6.48
C GLY A 40 14.90 -2.10 7.43
N THR A 41 15.17 -1.77 8.70
CA THR A 41 14.17 -1.74 9.76
C THR A 41 13.72 -0.31 10.02
N TRP A 42 12.40 -0.13 10.08
CA TRP A 42 11.74 1.14 10.28
C TRP A 42 10.87 1.08 11.53
N LYS A 43 10.90 2.11 12.36
CA LYS A 43 9.97 2.29 13.48
C LYS A 43 8.67 2.88 12.98
N PHE A 44 7.55 2.32 13.44
CA PHE A 44 6.24 2.90 13.17
C PHE A 44 6.05 4.18 13.99
N ALA A 45 6.05 5.33 13.32
CA ALA A 45 6.06 6.62 14.01
C ALA A 45 4.69 7.29 14.08
N TYR A 46 3.91 7.20 13.00
CA TYR A 46 2.65 7.93 12.88
C TYR A 46 1.75 7.33 11.81
N MET A 47 0.44 7.40 12.03
CA MET A 47 -0.57 7.14 11.01
C MET A 47 -1.73 8.12 11.14
N THR A 48 -2.29 8.52 10.01
CA THR A 48 -3.53 9.29 9.95
C THR A 48 -4.31 8.86 8.73
N GLY A 49 -5.62 9.02 8.78
CA GLY A 49 -6.43 8.80 7.61
C GLY A 49 -7.77 9.49 7.68
N SER A 50 -8.37 9.61 6.51
CA SER A 50 -9.74 10.06 6.32
C SER A 50 -10.52 8.91 5.69
N THR A 51 -11.64 8.56 6.29
CA THR A 51 -12.54 7.51 5.82
C THR A 51 -13.90 8.08 5.48
N ARG A 52 -14.53 7.46 4.48
CA ARG A 52 -15.91 7.69 4.10
C ARG A 52 -16.55 6.35 3.84
N ALA A 53 -17.57 6.02 4.62
CA ALA A 53 -18.47 4.92 4.35
C ALA A 53 -19.84 5.45 3.95
N THR A 54 -20.47 4.78 3.00
CA THR A 54 -21.87 4.96 2.64
C THR A 54 -22.52 3.60 2.80
N ILE A 55 -23.50 3.53 3.70
CA ILE A 55 -24.28 2.33 3.96
C ILE A 55 -25.67 2.59 3.43
N THR A 56 -26.17 1.67 2.61
CA THR A 56 -27.49 1.73 2.03
C THR A 56 -28.23 0.45 2.40
N GLU A 57 -29.36 0.59 3.07
CA GLU A 57 -30.20 -0.51 3.55
C GLU A 57 -31.54 -0.45 2.84
N THR A 58 -32.03 -1.59 2.33
CA THR A 58 -33.38 -1.68 1.77
C THR A 58 -34.24 -2.60 2.63
N ILE A 59 -35.28 -2.02 3.25
CA ILE A 59 -36.22 -2.70 4.15
C ILE A 59 -37.63 -2.40 3.64
N ASP A 60 -38.43 -3.44 3.36
CA ASP A 60 -39.82 -3.31 2.89
C ASP A 60 -40.02 -2.38 1.68
N GLY A 61 -39.03 -2.35 0.77
CA GLY A 61 -39.04 -1.51 -0.43
C GLY A 61 -38.69 -0.03 -0.20
N GLN A 62 -38.36 0.35 1.04
CA GLN A 62 -37.81 1.66 1.39
C GLN A 62 -36.29 1.55 1.49
N THR A 63 -35.58 2.50 0.89
CA THR A 63 -34.13 2.60 0.98
C THR A 63 -33.75 3.67 1.97
N GLN A 64 -32.90 3.31 2.94
CA GLN A 64 -32.30 4.24 3.89
C GLN A 64 -30.81 4.34 3.58
N THR A 65 -30.28 5.56 3.56
CA THR A 65 -28.86 5.80 3.35
C THR A 65 -28.25 6.54 4.53
N SER A 66 -27.13 6.04 5.02
CA SER A 66 -26.27 6.74 5.97
C SER A 66 -24.87 6.93 5.42
N ILE A 67 -24.27 8.07 5.74
CA ILE A 67 -22.88 8.39 5.40
C ILE A 67 -22.13 8.59 6.69
N THR A 68 -21.05 7.83 6.87
CA THR A 68 -20.13 8.01 7.99
C THR A 68 -18.82 8.57 7.47
N LEU A 69 -18.41 9.71 8.01
CA LEU A 69 -17.11 10.32 7.79
C LEU A 69 -16.30 10.18 9.08
N ALA A 70 -15.04 9.80 8.97
CA ALA A 70 -14.16 9.81 10.12
C ALA A 70 -12.74 10.23 9.73
N ASP A 71 -12.18 11.15 10.50
CA ASP A 71 -10.75 11.43 10.47
C ASP A 71 -10.12 10.85 11.72
N PHE A 72 -8.96 10.21 11.55
CA PHE A 72 -8.21 9.65 12.66
C PHE A 72 -6.74 10.03 12.63
N VAL A 73 -6.16 10.06 13.83
CA VAL A 73 -4.72 10.13 14.06
C VAL A 73 -4.35 9.05 15.07
N THR A 74 -3.13 8.55 14.98
CA THR A 74 -2.62 7.58 15.95
C THR A 74 -1.70 8.20 16.99
N SER A 75 -1.77 7.66 18.20
CA SER A 75 -0.85 7.92 19.31
C SER A 75 -0.32 6.61 19.90
N ASN A 76 0.71 6.69 20.75
CA ASN A 76 1.34 5.52 21.37
C ASN A 76 1.76 4.45 20.36
N ASN A 77 2.25 4.90 19.20
CA ASN A 77 2.68 4.03 18.11
C ASN A 77 3.87 3.18 18.55
N ALA A 78 3.74 1.87 18.38
CA ALA A 78 4.76 0.89 18.73
C ALA A 78 5.05 -0.04 17.55
N GLY A 79 6.17 -0.74 17.65
CA GLY A 79 6.57 -1.77 16.68
C GLY A 79 7.44 -1.24 15.54
N THR A 80 7.88 -2.21 14.73
CA THR A 80 8.83 -1.97 13.63
C THR A 80 8.43 -2.74 12.40
N ILE A 81 8.80 -2.24 11.23
CA ILE A 81 8.63 -2.89 9.94
C ILE A 81 10.01 -3.09 9.35
N THR A 82 10.41 -4.34 9.12
CA THR A 82 11.63 -4.68 8.40
C THR A 82 11.26 -4.99 6.96
N MET A 83 11.90 -4.34 6.00
CA MET A 83 11.79 -4.65 4.58
C MET A 83 13.13 -5.18 4.09
N GLU A 84 13.13 -6.41 3.58
CA GLU A 84 14.34 -7.04 3.05
C GLU A 84 14.05 -7.96 1.86
N GLN A 85 14.78 -7.77 0.77
CA GLN A 85 14.77 -8.65 -0.41
C GLN A 85 13.34 -8.94 -0.93
N GLY A 86 12.50 -7.91 -1.02
CA GLY A 86 11.11 -8.04 -1.48
C GLY A 86 10.17 -8.71 -0.47
N LYS A 87 10.60 -8.86 0.80
CA LYS A 87 9.77 -9.34 1.91
C LYS A 87 9.67 -8.28 2.98
N PHE A 88 8.58 -8.29 3.72
CA PHE A 88 8.46 -7.46 4.90
C PHE A 88 8.01 -8.26 6.11
N THR A 89 8.38 -7.76 7.29
CA THR A 89 7.93 -8.26 8.58
C THR A 89 7.59 -7.08 9.48
N SER A 90 6.35 -7.02 9.91
CA SER A 90 5.85 -6.10 10.93
C SER A 90 5.92 -6.80 12.29
N ASN A 91 6.58 -6.19 13.26
CA ASN A 91 6.82 -6.75 14.58
C ASN A 91 6.19 -5.88 15.66
N ASN A 92 5.25 -6.45 16.43
CA ASN A 92 4.57 -5.82 17.56
C ASN A 92 4.03 -4.42 17.25
N VAL A 93 3.41 -4.27 16.08
CA VAL A 93 2.79 -3.01 15.65
C VAL A 93 1.46 -2.86 16.38
N GLY A 94 1.35 -1.81 17.18
CA GLY A 94 0.17 -1.46 17.97
C GLY A 94 0.11 0.05 18.19
N TYR A 95 -1.07 0.58 18.45
CA TYR A 95 -1.30 2.02 18.57
C TYR A 95 -2.70 2.31 19.13
N ASP A 96 -2.87 3.55 19.60
CA ASP A 96 -4.18 4.12 19.91
C ASP A 96 -4.66 4.98 18.73
N MET A 97 -5.94 4.92 18.43
CA MET A 97 -6.62 5.78 17.46
C MET A 97 -7.58 6.73 18.17
N LEU A 98 -7.54 7.98 17.73
CA LEU A 98 -8.49 9.02 18.10
C LEU A 98 -9.28 9.38 16.84
N TYR A 99 -10.59 9.15 16.86
CA TYR A 99 -11.52 9.46 15.77
C TYR A 99 -12.43 10.62 16.16
N ASN A 100 -12.79 11.44 15.17
CA ASN A 100 -14.05 12.17 15.19
C ASN A 100 -14.96 11.56 14.14
N ILE A 101 -16.01 10.86 14.58
CA ILE A 101 -16.99 10.26 13.69
C ILE A 101 -18.10 11.27 13.47
N LEU A 102 -18.47 11.50 12.20
CA LEU A 102 -19.65 12.23 11.78
C LEU A 102 -20.54 11.27 10.99
N SER A 103 -21.68 10.89 11.57
CA SER A 103 -22.72 10.12 10.90
C SER A 103 -23.79 11.06 10.37
N ILE A 104 -24.23 10.84 9.14
CA ILE A 104 -25.26 11.60 8.44
C ILE A 104 -26.32 10.60 7.97
N SER A 105 -27.51 10.62 8.56
CA SER A 105 -28.67 9.93 7.99
C SER A 105 -29.28 10.80 6.90
N LEU A 106 -29.74 10.24 5.78
CA LEU A 106 -30.33 11.02 4.68
C LEU A 106 -31.86 10.97 4.62
N ASP A 107 -32.51 10.01 5.29
CA ASP A 107 -33.95 9.79 5.21
C ASP A 107 -34.58 9.50 6.58
N PRO A 108 -35.82 9.96 6.87
CA PRO A 108 -36.65 10.88 6.07
C PRO A 108 -36.31 12.37 6.25
N GLU A 109 -35.49 12.73 7.23
CA GLU A 109 -34.94 14.07 7.42
C GLU A 109 -33.45 13.93 7.76
N PRO A 110 -32.56 14.73 7.13
CA PRO A 110 -31.15 14.62 7.41
C PRO A 110 -30.84 14.96 8.87
N ASP A 111 -30.21 14.01 9.56
CA ASP A 111 -29.71 14.21 10.92
C ASP A 111 -28.22 13.91 10.97
N THR A 112 -27.50 14.64 11.83
CA THR A 112 -26.06 14.51 11.99
C THR A 112 -25.70 14.23 13.43
N LEU A 113 -24.93 13.17 13.65
CA LEU A 113 -24.40 12.81 14.95
C LEU A 113 -22.87 12.83 14.90
N SER A 114 -22.26 13.62 15.78
CA SER A 114 -20.80 13.63 15.95
C SER A 114 -20.40 13.10 17.32
N VAL A 115 -19.52 12.10 17.33
CA VAL A 115 -19.06 11.44 18.56
C VAL A 115 -17.55 11.22 18.49
N PRO A 116 -16.78 11.66 19.51
CA PRO A 116 -15.39 11.27 19.62
C PRO A 116 -15.32 9.78 19.97
N TYR A 117 -14.44 9.05 19.28
CA TYR A 117 -14.26 7.61 19.51
C TYR A 117 -12.78 7.29 19.66
N ASN A 118 -12.45 6.50 20.67
CA ASN A 118 -11.08 6.07 20.94
C ASN A 118 -11.01 4.56 20.86
N TYR A 119 -10.00 4.05 20.17
CA TYR A 119 -9.82 2.61 19.99
C TYR A 119 -8.34 2.24 20.08
N THR A 120 -8.02 1.21 20.86
CA THR A 120 -6.66 0.68 20.96
C THR A 120 -6.52 -0.55 20.09
N VAL A 121 -5.57 -0.51 19.16
CA VAL A 121 -5.14 -1.67 18.38
C VAL A 121 -4.04 -2.39 19.15
N PRO A 122 -4.29 -3.62 19.63
CA PRO A 122 -3.28 -4.37 20.37
C PRO A 122 -2.07 -4.67 19.47
N PRO A 123 -0.85 -4.71 20.03
CA PRO A 123 0.34 -5.08 19.27
C PRO A 123 0.17 -6.42 18.58
N SER A 124 0.45 -6.45 17.27
CA SER A 124 0.41 -7.66 16.46
C SER A 124 1.60 -7.69 15.50
N SER A 125 1.89 -8.89 14.99
CA SER A 125 2.97 -9.11 14.03
C SER A 125 2.40 -9.75 12.78
N ASN A 126 2.97 -9.41 11.64
CA ASN A 126 2.58 -9.97 10.35
C ASN A 126 3.77 -9.98 9.40
N SER A 127 3.72 -10.77 8.34
CA SER A 127 4.73 -10.77 7.30
C SER A 127 4.09 -10.97 5.93
N GLY A 128 4.84 -10.60 4.91
CA GLY A 128 4.39 -10.70 3.53
C GLY A 128 5.52 -10.41 2.55
N THR A 129 5.13 -10.27 1.29
CA THR A 129 5.99 -9.84 0.19
C THR A 129 5.62 -8.43 -0.25
N TYR A 130 6.60 -7.75 -0.83
CA TYR A 130 6.41 -6.44 -1.42
C TYR A 130 7.11 -6.32 -2.77
N LYS A 131 6.56 -5.45 -3.63
CA LYS A 131 7.13 -5.08 -4.93
C LYS A 131 7.10 -3.59 -5.11
N VAL A 132 8.16 -3.05 -5.71
CA VAL A 132 8.29 -1.64 -6.04
C VAL A 132 8.23 -1.46 -7.55
N ILE A 133 7.48 -0.45 -7.98
CA ILE A 133 7.45 0.00 -9.38
C ILE A 133 7.43 1.53 -9.36
N GLY A 134 8.58 2.16 -9.60
CA GLY A 134 8.69 3.62 -9.55
C GLY A 134 8.43 4.19 -8.14
N ASP A 135 7.38 4.99 -7.97
CA ASP A 135 6.93 5.56 -6.69
C ASP A 135 5.87 4.72 -5.98
N SER A 136 5.55 3.54 -6.51
CA SER A 136 4.47 2.68 -6.03
C SER A 136 5.01 1.45 -5.31
N LEU A 137 4.42 1.16 -4.16
CA LEU A 137 4.68 -0.01 -3.31
C LEU A 137 3.43 -0.89 -3.30
N TYR A 138 3.62 -2.16 -3.62
CA TYR A 138 2.57 -3.19 -3.60
C TYR A 138 2.92 -4.21 -2.53
N THR A 139 1.98 -4.57 -1.66
CA THR A 139 2.16 -5.60 -0.64
C THR A 139 1.03 -6.62 -0.70
N ASP A 140 1.35 -7.88 -0.43
CA ASP A 140 0.38 -8.99 -0.37
C ASP A 140 -0.32 -9.12 1.00
N ALA A 141 0.11 -8.29 1.95
CA ALA A 141 -0.37 -8.21 3.32
C ALA A 141 -0.27 -6.75 3.82
N ALA A 142 -1.07 -6.37 4.80
CA ALA A 142 -1.02 -5.03 5.39
C ALA A 142 0.30 -4.82 6.17
N LEU A 143 1.03 -3.74 5.87
CA LEU A 143 2.23 -3.33 6.60
C LEU A 143 1.92 -2.90 8.04
N VAL A 144 0.83 -2.15 8.20
CA VAL A 144 0.24 -1.76 9.49
C VAL A 144 -1.22 -2.16 9.40
N ALA A 145 -1.65 -3.08 10.27
CA ALA A 145 -3.06 -3.42 10.36
C ALA A 145 -3.83 -2.15 10.74
N VAL A 146 -4.83 -1.76 9.95
CA VAL A 146 -5.72 -0.63 10.25
C VAL A 146 -7.02 -1.23 10.76
N SER A 147 -7.47 -0.88 11.96
CA SER A 147 -8.80 -1.38 12.35
C SER A 147 -9.89 -0.57 11.65
N THR A 148 -10.74 -1.26 10.90
CA THR A 148 -12.03 -0.77 10.38
C THR A 148 -13.18 -1.05 11.36
N THR A 149 -12.88 -1.57 12.57
CA THR A 149 -13.88 -1.98 13.56
C THR A 149 -14.61 -0.77 14.13
N GLY A 150 -15.67 -0.45 13.42
CA GLY A 150 -16.63 0.63 13.61
C GLY A 150 -17.62 0.66 12.43
N LEU A 151 -17.25 0.06 11.29
CA LEU A 151 -18.02 0.09 10.03
C LEU A 151 -18.25 -1.29 9.38
N GLY A 152 -17.91 -2.41 10.05
CA GLY A 152 -18.26 -3.77 9.60
C GLY A 152 -17.46 -4.36 8.43
N SER A 153 -16.52 -3.63 7.81
CA SER A 153 -15.69 -4.17 6.73
C SER A 153 -14.46 -4.91 7.25
N THR A 154 -14.07 -6.01 6.59
CA THR A 154 -12.74 -6.60 6.72
C THR A 154 -11.72 -5.74 5.97
N VAL A 155 -10.60 -5.42 6.62
CA VAL A 155 -9.48 -4.72 6.00
C VAL A 155 -8.98 -5.53 4.81
N PRO A 156 -8.76 -4.93 3.63
CA PRO A 156 -8.25 -5.67 2.49
C PRO A 156 -6.90 -6.30 2.86
N THR A 157 -6.79 -7.60 2.56
CA THR A 157 -5.59 -8.40 2.81
C THR A 157 -4.42 -7.99 1.93
N THR A 158 -4.66 -7.23 0.86
CA THR A 158 -3.63 -6.64 -0.01
C THR A 158 -3.66 -5.13 0.11
N THR A 159 -2.51 -4.52 0.38
CA THR A 159 -2.40 -3.06 0.47
C THR A 159 -1.36 -2.56 -0.50
N GLY A 160 -1.64 -1.46 -1.17
CA GLY A 160 -0.70 -0.82 -2.07
C GLY A 160 -0.85 0.69 -1.97
N GLY A 161 0.20 1.40 -2.31
CA GLY A 161 0.21 2.84 -2.17
C GLY A 161 1.40 3.47 -2.88
N LYS A 162 1.43 4.80 -2.81
CA LYS A 162 2.61 5.56 -3.17
C LYS A 162 3.51 5.74 -1.98
N PHE A 163 4.81 5.81 -2.20
CA PHE A 163 5.75 6.18 -1.16
C PHE A 163 6.61 7.37 -1.57
N SER A 164 7.09 8.09 -0.56
CA SER A 164 8.01 9.22 -0.72
C SER A 164 8.92 9.33 0.49
N TRP A 165 9.93 10.17 0.37
CA TRP A 165 10.95 10.36 1.41
C TRP A 165 10.94 11.80 1.89
N SER A 166 11.02 11.98 3.20
CA SER A 166 11.25 13.28 3.85
C SER A 166 12.37 13.12 4.87
N GLY A 167 13.61 13.37 4.45
CA GLY A 167 14.80 13.02 5.24
C GLY A 167 14.87 11.50 5.49
N ASP A 168 14.93 11.13 6.77
CA ASP A 168 14.96 9.72 7.23
C ASP A 168 13.56 9.12 7.46
N THR A 169 12.51 9.85 7.06
CA THR A 169 11.12 9.38 7.14
C THR A 169 10.65 8.85 5.80
N LEU A 170 10.21 7.60 5.79
CA LEU A 170 9.41 7.00 4.73
C LEU A 170 7.94 7.37 4.94
N VAL A 171 7.33 7.99 3.93
CA VAL A 171 5.91 8.36 3.94
C VAL A 171 5.18 7.49 2.94
N LEU A 172 4.28 6.64 3.43
CA LEU A 172 3.41 5.77 2.65
C LEU A 172 2.02 6.41 2.55
N THR A 173 1.45 6.45 1.36
CA THR A 173 0.07 6.90 1.11
C THR A 173 -0.70 5.79 0.43
N SER A 174 -1.64 5.18 1.16
CA SER A 174 -2.51 4.12 0.67
C SER A 174 -3.91 4.65 0.45
N THR A 175 -4.58 4.13 -0.59
CA THR A 175 -6.01 4.36 -0.80
C THR A 175 -6.71 3.01 -0.73
N ILE A 176 -7.74 2.93 0.10
CA ILE A 176 -8.56 1.74 0.28
C ILE A 176 -9.92 2.04 -0.33
N ALA A 177 -10.46 1.09 -1.08
CA ALA A 177 -11.83 1.10 -1.56
C ALA A 177 -12.41 -0.29 -1.35
N ILE A 178 -13.51 -0.37 -0.61
CA ILE A 178 -14.21 -1.62 -0.30
C ILE A 178 -15.65 -1.44 -0.74
N GLN A 179 -16.18 -2.43 -1.47
CA GLN A 179 -17.59 -2.50 -1.80
C GLN A 179 -18.07 -3.88 -1.41
N ASN A 180 -19.02 -3.93 -0.47
CA ASN A 180 -19.63 -5.17 -0.01
C ASN A 180 -21.14 -5.03 -0.08
N SER A 181 -21.82 -6.15 -0.34
CA SER A 181 -23.26 -6.24 -0.21
C SER A 181 -23.57 -7.55 0.49
N THR A 182 -24.35 -7.47 1.57
CA THR A 182 -24.81 -8.64 2.32
C THR A 182 -26.32 -8.59 2.42
N THR A 183 -26.95 -9.76 2.36
CA THR A 183 -28.39 -9.89 2.61
C THR A 183 -28.57 -10.76 3.84
N GLU A 184 -29.14 -10.21 4.90
CA GLU A 184 -29.43 -10.92 6.13
C GLU A 184 -30.89 -10.72 6.50
N SER A 185 -31.61 -11.81 6.76
CA SER A 185 -33.04 -11.79 7.09
C SER A 185 -33.92 -11.04 6.07
N GLY A 186 -33.54 -11.04 4.78
CA GLY A 186 -34.27 -10.36 3.71
C GLY A 186 -33.95 -8.87 3.55
N ILE A 187 -33.12 -8.29 4.43
CA ILE A 187 -32.63 -6.92 4.34
C ILE A 187 -31.32 -6.95 3.57
N THR A 188 -31.22 -6.17 2.50
CA THR A 188 -29.97 -6.01 1.76
C THR A 188 -29.26 -4.75 2.24
N VAL A 189 -28.04 -4.93 2.72
CA VAL A 189 -27.13 -3.88 3.15
C VAL A 189 -26.00 -3.77 2.14
N SER A 190 -25.82 -2.60 1.55
CA SER A 190 -24.69 -2.27 0.68
C SER A 190 -23.77 -1.29 1.39
N THR A 191 -22.49 -1.62 1.46
CA THR A 191 -21.46 -0.78 2.07
C THR A 191 -20.44 -0.39 1.02
N ASN A 192 -20.29 0.91 0.81
CA ASN A 192 -19.23 1.51 0.00
C ASN A 192 -18.29 2.28 0.92
N GLU A 193 -17.08 1.78 1.11
CA GLU A 193 -16.07 2.41 1.95
C GLU A 193 -14.89 2.87 1.12
N SER A 194 -14.38 4.05 1.45
CA SER A 194 -13.14 4.57 0.92
C SER A 194 -12.31 5.18 2.04
N ALA A 195 -11.01 4.99 1.99
CA ALA A 195 -10.09 5.61 2.94
C ALA A 195 -8.81 6.06 2.24
N LYS A 196 -8.26 7.18 2.69
CA LYS A 196 -6.89 7.59 2.39
C LYS A 196 -6.10 7.54 3.69
N VAL A 197 -5.04 6.75 3.72
CA VAL A 197 -4.21 6.54 4.91
C VAL A 197 -2.79 6.99 4.61
N ILE A 198 -2.22 7.79 5.50
CA ILE A 198 -0.82 8.21 5.46
C ILE A 198 -0.11 7.59 6.66
N THR A 199 0.90 6.78 6.37
CA THR A 199 1.74 6.11 7.38
C THR A 199 3.16 6.66 7.28
N LYS A 200 3.75 7.02 8.42
CA LYS A 200 5.14 7.46 8.52
C LYS A 200 5.96 6.42 9.27
N LEU A 201 7.05 6.00 8.65
CA LEU A 201 8.03 5.10 9.21
C LEU A 201 9.38 5.82 9.28
N VAL A 202 10.09 5.70 10.39
CA VAL A 202 11.38 6.38 10.61
C VAL A 202 12.48 5.34 10.81
N LYS A 203 13.67 5.62 10.29
CA LYS A 203 14.82 4.71 10.45
C LYS A 203 15.39 4.76 11.87
#